data_AF-A0A7W9X4X0-F1
#
_entry.id   AF-A0A7W9X4X0-F1
#
_cell.length_a   1.000
_cell.length_b   1.000
_cell.length_c   1.000
_cell.angle_alpha   90.00
_cell.angle_beta   90.00
_cell.angle_gamma   90.00
#
_symmetry.space_group_name_H-M   'P 1'
#
loop_
_entity.id
_entity.type
_entity.pdbx_description
1 polymer ?
#
loop_
_entity_poly.entity_id
_entity_poly.type
_entity_poly.pdbx_seq_one_letter_code
_entity_poly.pdbx_strand_id
1 'polypeptide(L)'
;MRDQTSTSELLLPSEDERRQIYFWLKKTSSLTAWQRIFKFYKSWAEIVEQSVRAANGRGLAEKTSLPESELGLIIRGLAHCEQGVIQLGKGNKRVFKFDANGEFEMASRILKHWVEIKHRVETGDNNINEEYTPLWREFCQRMESLSAAWRECSMPILETRYLEDPAPTTYNSWLQDELADISVTNKLEFVPDPIDSVFVRSNEITPYSGIWEPIDAEPMKISLLTLFVKNKIPQPPFTIIGTMNYLHGGSKTPQMTVSTKDESIDLNTMWRLIWRDDRYGDGTVPQEEQSYSFKST
;
A
#
# COMPACT_ATOMS: atom_id res chain seq x y z
N MET A 1 -8.38 19.11 -28.26
CA MET A 1 -8.41 20.49 -27.73
C MET A 1 -9.54 20.56 -26.71
N ARG A 2 -9.18 20.25 -25.47
CA ARG A 2 -9.90 20.20 -24.18
C ARG A 2 -8.91 19.42 -23.27
N ASP A 3 -8.54 19.80 -22.06
CA ASP A 3 -8.98 20.86 -21.17
C ASP A 3 -7.75 21.48 -20.50
N GLN A 4 -7.68 22.81 -20.49
CA GLN A 4 -6.99 23.49 -19.41
C GLN A 4 -8.01 23.58 -18.28
N THR A 5 -8.16 22.50 -17.52
CA THR A 5 -8.82 22.59 -16.23
C THR A 5 -8.02 23.63 -15.46
N SER A 6 -8.63 24.77 -15.18
CA SER A 6 -8.00 25.80 -14.36
C SER A 6 -7.58 25.13 -13.06
N THR A 7 -6.29 25.21 -12.71
CA THR A 7 -5.73 24.66 -11.47
C THR A 7 -6.45 25.16 -10.22
N SER A 8 -7.30 26.20 -10.32
CA SER A 8 -8.16 26.73 -9.27
C SER A 8 -9.31 25.82 -8.79
N GLU A 9 -9.62 24.72 -9.50
CA GLU A 9 -10.71 23.79 -9.11
C GLU A 9 -10.23 22.44 -8.56
N LEU A 10 -8.91 22.19 -8.59
CA LEU A 10 -8.33 20.94 -8.09
C LEU A 10 -8.37 20.93 -6.56
N LEU A 11 -8.82 19.81 -5.99
CA LEU A 11 -8.65 19.53 -4.57
C LEU A 11 -7.18 19.15 -4.34
N LEU A 12 -6.46 19.99 -3.62
CA LEU A 12 -5.05 19.78 -3.28
C LEU A 12 -4.85 19.77 -1.77
N PRO A 13 -3.91 18.95 -1.25
CA PRO A 13 -3.56 19.00 0.16
C PRO A 13 -2.89 20.33 0.51
N SER A 14 -3.25 20.88 1.67
CA SER A 14 -2.54 21.98 2.32
C SER A 14 -1.12 21.57 2.74
N GLU A 15 -0.28 22.53 3.13
CA GLU A 15 1.09 22.22 3.61
C GLU A 15 1.09 21.28 4.83
N ASP A 16 0.15 21.43 5.76
CA ASP A 16 0.04 20.53 6.91
C ASP A 16 -0.41 19.12 6.48
N GLU A 17 -1.36 19.02 5.55
CA GLU A 17 -1.80 17.74 4.99
C GLU A 17 -0.69 17.06 4.18
N ARG A 18 0.13 17.82 3.46
CA ARG A 18 1.32 17.28 2.78
C ARG A 18 2.28 16.63 3.79
N ARG A 19 2.49 17.24 4.96
CA ARG A 19 3.31 16.66 6.04
C ARG A 19 2.69 15.39 6.61
N GLN A 20 1.37 15.35 6.76
CA GLN A 20 0.63 14.16 7.20
C GLN A 20 0.77 13.02 6.17
N ILE A 21 0.58 13.31 4.89
CA ILE A 21 0.71 12.32 3.79
C ILE A 21 2.14 11.79 3.73
N TYR A 22 3.15 12.67 3.81
CA TYR A 22 4.54 12.27 3.82
C TYR A 22 4.86 11.30 4.97
N PHE A 23 4.43 11.66 6.18
CA PHE A 23 4.57 10.79 7.36
C PHE A 23 3.82 9.47 7.19
N TRP A 24 2.58 9.51 6.71
CA TRP A 24 1.73 8.34 6.49
C TRP A 24 2.36 7.34 5.51
N LEU A 25 2.90 7.82 4.40
CA LEU A 25 3.58 6.98 3.41
C LEU A 25 4.87 6.38 3.98
N LYS A 26 5.65 7.12 4.79
CA LYS A 26 6.82 6.56 5.49
C LYS A 26 6.44 5.49 6.51
N LYS A 27 5.38 5.75 7.29
CA LYS A 27 4.83 4.83 8.30
C LYS A 27 4.35 3.53 7.66
N THR A 28 3.50 3.61 6.65
CA THR A 28 2.86 2.43 6.04
C THR A 28 3.82 1.56 5.22
N SER A 29 4.89 2.14 4.69
CA SER A 29 5.97 1.41 4.00
C SER A 29 7.05 0.84 4.93
N SER A 30 6.92 1.05 6.25
CA SER A 30 7.99 0.73 7.22
C SER A 30 8.06 -0.74 7.61
N LEU A 31 9.26 -1.22 7.92
CA LEU A 31 9.48 -2.55 8.47
C LEU A 31 8.66 -2.78 9.74
N THR A 32 8.55 -1.77 10.61
CA THR A 32 7.73 -1.83 11.83
C THR A 32 6.26 -2.13 11.53
N ALA A 33 5.67 -1.50 10.51
CA ALA A 33 4.29 -1.76 10.09
C ALA A 33 4.11 -3.21 9.62
N TRP A 34 5.00 -3.70 8.77
CA TRP A 34 4.89 -5.04 8.19
C TRP A 34 5.25 -6.15 9.18
N GLN A 35 6.15 -5.91 10.13
CA GLN A 35 6.38 -6.80 11.28
C GLN A 35 5.14 -6.92 12.17
N ARG A 36 4.41 -5.82 12.39
CA ARG A 36 3.13 -5.84 13.10
C ARG A 36 2.10 -6.70 12.36
N ILE A 37 1.95 -6.51 11.05
CA ILE A 37 1.07 -7.35 10.21
C ILE A 37 1.45 -8.84 10.32
N PHE A 38 2.74 -9.16 10.24
CA PHE A 38 3.24 -10.53 10.37
C PHE A 38 2.86 -11.17 11.72
N LYS A 39 2.91 -10.42 12.83
CA LYS A 39 2.47 -10.91 14.15
C LYS A 39 0.98 -11.29 14.15
N PHE A 40 0.12 -10.48 13.54
CA PHE A 40 -1.29 -10.83 13.40
C PHE A 40 -1.51 -12.04 12.49
N TYR A 41 -0.73 -12.15 11.41
CA TYR A 41 -0.79 -13.31 10.53
C TYR A 41 -0.44 -14.59 11.27
N LYS A 42 0.64 -14.55 12.05
CA LYS A 42 1.05 -15.68 12.89
C LYS A 42 -0.05 -16.07 13.88
N SER A 43 -0.65 -15.10 14.57
CA SER A 43 -1.74 -15.37 15.50
C SER A 43 -2.97 -15.99 14.82
N TRP A 44 -3.28 -15.58 13.59
CA TRP A 44 -4.35 -16.17 12.80
C TRP A 44 -4.02 -17.60 12.36
N ALA A 45 -2.80 -17.88 11.93
CA ALA A 45 -2.38 -19.24 11.58
C ALA A 45 -2.40 -20.19 12.80
N GLU A 46 -1.98 -19.70 13.97
CA GLU A 46 -1.98 -20.46 15.22
C GLU A 46 -3.40 -20.90 15.65
N ILE A 47 -4.42 -20.05 15.47
CA ILE A 47 -5.80 -20.43 15.82
C ILE A 47 -6.37 -21.45 14.83
N VAL A 48 -5.97 -21.39 13.55
CA VAL A 48 -6.36 -22.41 12.56
C VAL A 48 -5.74 -23.75 12.91
N GLU A 49 -4.46 -23.78 13.27
CA GLU A 49 -3.79 -25.01 13.68
C GLU A 49 -4.49 -25.65 14.90
N GLN A 50 -4.89 -24.83 15.88
CA GLN A 50 -5.65 -25.31 17.04
C GLN A 50 -7.03 -25.85 16.65
N SER A 51 -7.73 -25.17 15.72
CA SER A 51 -9.03 -25.61 15.19
C SER A 51 -8.93 -26.98 14.52
N VAL A 52 -7.95 -27.16 13.63
CA VAL A 52 -7.66 -28.42 12.93
C VAL A 52 -7.37 -29.55 13.92
N ARG A 53 -6.48 -29.30 14.90
CA ARG A 53 -6.17 -30.29 15.95
C ARG A 53 -7.40 -30.68 16.74
N ALA A 54 -8.26 -29.71 17.09
CA ALA A 54 -9.49 -29.96 17.82
C ALA A 54 -10.52 -30.74 17.00
N ALA A 55 -10.65 -30.45 15.70
CA ALA A 55 -11.52 -31.19 14.79
C ALA A 55 -11.05 -32.64 14.62
N ASN A 56 -9.75 -32.85 14.38
CA ASN A 56 -9.14 -34.18 14.27
C ASN A 56 -9.34 -35.00 15.55
N GLY A 57 -9.11 -34.40 16.73
CA GLY A 57 -9.30 -35.08 18.02
C GLY A 57 -10.75 -35.49 18.31
N ARG A 58 -11.73 -34.91 17.60
CA ARG A 58 -13.16 -35.24 17.69
C ARG A 58 -13.66 -36.13 16.54
N GLY A 59 -12.79 -36.53 15.61
CA GLY A 59 -13.18 -37.28 14.42
C GLY A 59 -14.01 -36.45 13.42
N LEU A 60 -13.80 -35.14 13.37
CA LEU A 60 -14.57 -34.18 12.56
C LEU A 60 -13.78 -33.67 11.33
N ALA A 61 -12.64 -34.28 11.00
CA ALA A 61 -11.74 -33.84 9.93
C ALA A 61 -12.43 -33.65 8.56
N GLU A 62 -13.34 -34.57 8.19
CA GLU A 62 -14.07 -34.53 6.92
C GLU A 62 -15.30 -33.62 6.94
N LYS A 63 -15.63 -33.05 8.11
CA LYS A 63 -16.84 -32.25 8.32
C LYS A 63 -16.55 -30.78 8.63
N THR A 64 -15.33 -30.48 9.07
CA THR A 64 -14.92 -29.13 9.39
C THR A 64 -14.81 -28.27 8.14
N SER A 65 -15.11 -26.98 8.28
CA SER A 65 -14.84 -25.97 7.24
C SER A 65 -13.39 -25.47 7.27
N LEU A 66 -12.57 -25.91 8.23
CA LEU A 66 -11.14 -25.63 8.32
C LEU A 66 -10.30 -26.92 8.35
N PRO A 67 -10.27 -27.70 7.25
CA PRO A 67 -9.45 -28.91 7.17
C PRO A 67 -7.95 -28.60 7.03
N GLU A 68 -7.11 -29.63 7.13
CA GLU A 68 -5.64 -29.52 6.99
C GLU A 68 -5.19 -28.85 5.69
N SER A 69 -5.95 -29.00 4.59
CA SER A 69 -5.67 -28.32 3.33
C SER A 69 -5.74 -26.80 3.45
N GLU A 70 -6.70 -26.28 4.24
CA GLU A 70 -6.85 -24.85 4.49
C GLU A 70 -5.74 -24.32 5.41
N LEU A 71 -5.37 -25.09 6.44
CA LEU A 71 -4.16 -24.79 7.22
C LEU A 71 -2.93 -24.69 6.33
N GLY A 72 -2.75 -25.63 5.40
CA GLY A 72 -1.63 -25.59 4.45
C GLY A 72 -1.62 -24.34 3.56
N LEU A 73 -2.79 -23.84 3.14
CA LEU A 73 -2.91 -22.57 2.41
C LEU A 73 -2.53 -21.37 3.28
N ILE A 74 -3.03 -21.31 4.51
CA ILE A 74 -2.77 -20.21 5.45
C ILE A 74 -1.30 -20.18 5.87
N ILE A 75 -0.67 -21.33 6.12
CA ILE A 75 0.76 -21.42 6.43
C ILE A 75 1.62 -20.97 5.23
N ARG A 76 1.22 -21.27 3.99
CA ARG A 76 1.90 -20.71 2.81
C ARG A 76 1.80 -19.20 2.73
N GLY A 77 0.63 -18.63 3.02
CA GLY A 77 0.44 -17.18 3.10
C GLY A 77 1.29 -16.54 4.21
N LEU A 78 1.37 -17.19 5.37
CA LEU A 78 2.23 -16.77 6.48
C LEU A 78 3.72 -16.76 6.08
N ALA A 79 4.18 -17.81 5.39
CA ALA A 79 5.56 -17.91 4.92
C ALA A 79 5.92 -16.78 3.93
N HIS A 80 5.01 -16.43 3.02
CA HIS A 80 5.18 -15.25 2.16
C HIS A 80 5.25 -13.96 2.98
N CYS A 81 4.40 -13.78 4.00
CA CYS A 81 4.44 -12.60 4.86
C CYS A 81 5.77 -12.49 5.63
N GLU A 82 6.26 -13.60 6.18
CA GLU A 82 7.56 -13.69 6.85
C GLU A 82 8.71 -13.33 5.89
N GLN A 83 8.73 -13.94 4.71
CA GLN A 83 9.76 -13.69 3.71
C GLN A 83 9.73 -12.22 3.26
N GLY A 84 8.55 -11.63 3.08
CA GLY A 84 8.40 -10.21 2.78
C GLY A 84 9.00 -9.32 3.85
N VAL A 85 8.74 -9.60 5.14
CA VAL A 85 9.35 -8.87 6.27
C VAL A 85 10.87 -9.02 6.30
N ILE A 86 11.39 -10.23 6.09
CA ILE A 86 12.84 -10.50 6.06
C ILE A 86 13.51 -9.72 4.92
N GLN A 87 12.93 -9.74 3.73
CA GLN A 87 13.48 -9.06 2.56
C GLN A 87 13.36 -7.54 2.69
N LEU A 88 12.25 -7.03 3.23
CA LEU A 88 12.09 -5.61 3.53
C LEU A 88 13.18 -5.14 4.50
N GLY A 89 13.45 -5.91 5.56
CA GLY A 89 14.51 -5.62 6.52
C GLY A 89 15.94 -5.71 5.97
N LYS A 90 16.12 -6.21 4.74
CA LYS A 90 17.38 -6.16 3.99
C LYS A 90 17.41 -5.03 2.96
N GLY A 91 16.42 -4.13 3.00
CA GLY A 91 16.28 -3.02 2.07
C GLY A 91 15.57 -3.36 0.76
N ASN A 92 15.15 -4.62 0.54
CA ASN A 92 14.56 -5.04 -0.73
C ASN A 92 13.09 -4.60 -0.84
N LYS A 93 12.85 -3.51 -1.56
CA LYS A 93 11.50 -2.93 -1.78
C LYS A 93 10.65 -3.67 -2.82
N ARG A 94 11.18 -4.73 -3.46
CA ARG A 94 10.40 -5.51 -4.43
C ARG A 94 9.25 -6.30 -3.79
N VAL A 95 9.31 -6.51 -2.49
CA VAL A 95 8.26 -7.19 -1.71
C VAL A 95 6.88 -6.54 -1.82
N PHE A 96 6.83 -5.25 -2.17
CA PHE A 96 5.60 -4.49 -2.38
C PHE A 96 5.03 -4.60 -3.80
N LYS A 97 5.81 -5.13 -4.75
CA LYS A 97 5.44 -5.17 -6.17
C LYS A 97 4.40 -6.23 -6.46
N PHE A 98 3.65 -6.07 -7.54
CA PHE A 98 2.78 -7.09 -8.12
C PHE A 98 3.58 -7.91 -9.15
N ASP A 99 4.64 -8.59 -8.69
CA ASP A 99 5.45 -9.47 -9.52
C ASP A 99 5.80 -10.78 -8.77
N ALA A 100 6.62 -11.64 -9.38
CA ALA A 100 7.03 -12.92 -8.78
C ALA A 100 7.80 -12.78 -7.44
N ASN A 101 8.23 -11.57 -7.09
CA ASN A 101 8.93 -11.21 -5.84
C ASN A 101 8.02 -10.44 -4.88
N GLY A 102 6.76 -10.23 -5.24
CA GLY A 102 5.72 -9.55 -4.47
C GLY A 102 5.23 -10.37 -3.29
N GLU A 103 6.09 -10.62 -2.31
CA GLU A 103 5.80 -11.47 -1.16
C GLU A 103 4.54 -11.04 -0.40
N PHE A 104 4.34 -9.72 -0.24
CA PHE A 104 3.16 -9.23 0.47
C PHE A 104 1.88 -9.41 -0.33
N GLU A 105 1.90 -9.21 -1.65
CA GLU A 105 0.72 -9.52 -2.48
C GLU A 105 0.37 -11.01 -2.39
N MET A 106 1.36 -11.91 -2.46
CA MET A 106 1.15 -13.36 -2.33
C MET A 106 0.53 -13.73 -0.97
N ALA A 107 1.03 -13.15 0.11
CA ALA A 107 0.45 -13.33 1.44
C ALA A 107 -1.00 -12.80 1.55
N SER A 108 -1.29 -11.68 0.88
CA SER A 108 -2.61 -11.03 0.92
C SER A 108 -3.71 -11.86 0.25
N ARG A 109 -3.39 -12.69 -0.75
CA ARG A 109 -4.38 -13.47 -1.51
C ARG A 109 -5.16 -14.43 -0.62
N ILE A 110 -4.47 -15.09 0.30
CA ILE A 110 -5.10 -16.03 1.24
C ILE A 110 -5.98 -15.30 2.24
N LEU A 111 -5.53 -14.15 2.74
CA LEU A 111 -6.33 -13.29 3.62
C LEU A 111 -7.59 -12.77 2.90
N LYS A 112 -7.46 -12.25 1.68
CA LYS A 112 -8.58 -11.76 0.86
C LYS A 112 -9.62 -12.85 0.62
N HIS A 113 -9.17 -14.08 0.33
CA HIS A 113 -10.05 -15.23 0.17
C HIS A 113 -10.91 -15.48 1.42
N TRP A 114 -10.30 -15.53 2.60
CA TRP A 114 -11.04 -15.82 3.82
C TRP A 114 -11.93 -14.67 4.30
N VAL A 115 -11.53 -13.42 4.07
CA VAL A 115 -12.38 -12.24 4.31
C VAL A 115 -13.63 -12.31 3.44
N GLU A 116 -13.49 -12.69 2.16
CA GLU A 116 -14.62 -12.89 1.25
C GLU A 116 -15.51 -14.06 1.69
N ILE A 117 -14.94 -15.19 2.10
CA ILE A 117 -15.70 -16.33 2.63
C ILE A 117 -16.51 -15.91 3.85
N LYS A 118 -15.91 -15.20 4.82
CA LYS A 118 -16.63 -14.68 5.99
C LYS A 118 -17.78 -13.78 5.58
N HIS A 119 -17.55 -12.82 4.67
CA HIS A 119 -18.60 -11.93 4.19
C HIS A 119 -19.78 -12.71 3.62
N ARG A 120 -19.52 -13.71 2.77
CA ARG A 120 -20.56 -14.57 2.19
C ARG A 120 -21.30 -15.40 3.23
N VAL A 121 -20.65 -15.80 4.30
CA VAL A 121 -21.31 -16.49 5.43
C VAL A 121 -22.26 -15.52 6.16
N GLU A 122 -21.83 -14.28 6.38
CA GLU A 122 -22.64 -13.26 7.04
C GLU A 122 -23.84 -12.79 6.19
N THR A 123 -23.71 -12.78 4.86
CA THR A 123 -24.81 -12.46 3.93
C THR A 123 -25.72 -13.65 3.62
N GLY A 124 -25.34 -14.86 4.06
CA GLY A 124 -26.08 -16.10 3.78
C GLY A 124 -25.84 -16.71 2.39
N ASP A 125 -24.86 -16.19 1.64
CA ASP A 125 -24.43 -16.72 0.33
C ASP A 125 -23.53 -17.95 0.45
N ASN A 126 -23.02 -18.22 1.65
CA ASN A 126 -22.24 -19.41 1.97
C ASN A 126 -22.57 -19.90 3.38
N ASN A 127 -22.25 -21.16 3.67
CA ASN A 127 -22.45 -21.73 5.00
C ASN A 127 -21.11 -22.20 5.57
N ILE A 128 -20.96 -22.06 6.88
CA ILE A 128 -19.90 -22.72 7.66
C ILE A 128 -20.57 -23.74 8.55
N ASN A 129 -19.96 -24.93 8.63
CA ASN A 129 -20.43 -25.92 9.58
C ASN A 129 -19.83 -25.63 10.96
N GLU A 130 -20.38 -24.65 11.66
CA GLU A 130 -19.86 -24.23 12.98
C GLU A 130 -19.88 -25.36 14.01
N GLU A 131 -20.87 -26.25 13.94
CA GLU A 131 -20.94 -27.46 14.78
C GLU A 131 -19.68 -28.32 14.66
N TYR A 132 -19.13 -28.40 13.44
CA TYR A 132 -17.94 -29.20 13.13
C TYR A 132 -16.68 -28.36 12.91
N THR A 133 -16.72 -27.05 13.19
CA THR A 133 -15.58 -26.14 13.01
C THR A 133 -15.24 -25.48 14.35
N PRO A 134 -14.48 -26.18 15.22
CA PRO A 134 -14.05 -25.63 16.50
C PRO A 134 -13.33 -24.29 16.31
N LEU A 135 -13.49 -23.37 17.25
CA LEU A 135 -12.79 -22.07 17.27
C LEU A 135 -13.09 -21.16 16.07
N TRP A 136 -14.21 -21.37 15.36
CA TRP A 136 -14.60 -20.53 14.22
C TRP A 136 -14.68 -19.04 14.57
N ARG A 137 -15.24 -18.71 15.74
CA ARG A 137 -15.34 -17.32 16.21
C ARG A 137 -13.96 -16.70 16.44
N GLU A 138 -13.08 -17.42 17.12
CA GLU A 138 -11.70 -16.98 17.38
C GLU A 138 -10.91 -16.84 16.07
N PHE A 139 -11.12 -17.76 15.11
CA PHE A 139 -10.59 -17.66 13.75
C PHE A 139 -11.00 -16.33 13.09
N CYS A 140 -12.30 -16.03 13.07
CA CYS A 140 -12.82 -14.79 12.49
C CYS A 140 -12.22 -13.54 13.17
N GLN A 141 -12.16 -13.53 14.51
CA GLN A 141 -11.60 -12.41 15.26
C GLN A 141 -10.12 -12.15 14.92
N ARG A 142 -9.29 -13.21 14.88
CA ARG A 142 -7.87 -13.05 14.52
C ARG A 142 -7.68 -12.61 13.07
N MET A 143 -8.51 -13.13 12.18
CA MET A 143 -8.51 -12.73 10.77
C MET A 143 -8.91 -11.25 10.61
N GLU A 144 -9.88 -10.77 11.38
CA GLU A 144 -10.32 -9.38 11.35
C GLU A 144 -9.22 -8.42 11.83
N SER A 145 -8.53 -8.72 12.93
CA SER A 145 -7.40 -7.91 13.38
C SER A 145 -6.27 -7.89 12.33
N LEU A 146 -5.97 -9.03 11.71
CA LEU A 146 -5.03 -9.11 10.58
C LEU A 146 -5.49 -8.26 9.38
N SER A 147 -6.76 -8.39 8.98
CA SER A 147 -7.35 -7.66 7.86
C SER A 147 -7.32 -6.16 8.09
N ALA A 148 -7.64 -5.71 9.31
CA ALA A 148 -7.57 -4.31 9.70
C ALA A 148 -6.14 -3.77 9.63
N ALA A 149 -5.15 -4.48 10.21
CA ALA A 149 -3.74 -4.10 10.13
C ALA A 149 -3.23 -4.08 8.68
N TRP A 150 -3.67 -5.03 7.85
CA TRP A 150 -3.31 -5.11 6.44
C TRP A 150 -3.88 -3.93 5.64
N ARG A 151 -5.16 -3.61 5.83
CA ARG A 151 -5.85 -2.49 5.15
C ARG A 151 -5.24 -1.14 5.50
N GLU A 152 -4.84 -0.94 6.76
CA GLU A 152 -4.16 0.29 7.21
C GLU A 152 -2.89 0.60 6.40
N CYS A 153 -2.15 -0.42 5.96
CA CYS A 153 -0.83 -0.23 5.33
C CYS A 153 -0.81 -0.49 3.82
N SER A 154 -1.63 -1.40 3.32
CA SER A 154 -1.45 -1.96 1.98
C SER A 154 -1.86 -1.04 0.85
N MET A 155 -2.96 -0.28 1.00
CA MET A 155 -3.53 0.49 -0.10
C MET A 155 -2.55 1.53 -0.70
N PRO A 156 -1.83 2.35 0.09
CA PRO A 156 -0.88 3.31 -0.48
C PRO A 156 0.47 2.71 -0.91
N ILE A 157 0.78 1.47 -0.48
CA ILE A 157 2.13 0.90 -0.59
C ILE A 157 2.22 -0.28 -1.55
N LEU A 158 1.20 -1.13 -1.67
CA LEU A 158 1.28 -2.27 -2.57
C LEU A 158 1.05 -1.82 -4.01
N GLU A 159 1.89 -2.30 -4.91
CA GLU A 159 1.73 -2.08 -6.34
C GLU A 159 0.41 -2.68 -6.81
N THR A 160 -0.30 -1.93 -7.64
CA THR A 160 -1.56 -2.36 -8.22
C THR A 160 -1.35 -3.51 -9.20
N ARG A 161 -2.42 -4.29 -9.42
CA ARG A 161 -2.39 -5.42 -10.35
C ARG A 161 -2.27 -4.98 -11.80
N TYR A 162 -2.93 -3.88 -12.16
CA TYR A 162 -3.00 -3.44 -13.55
C TYR A 162 -2.06 -2.25 -13.76
N LEU A 163 -1.22 -2.36 -14.80
CA LEU A 163 -0.22 -1.33 -15.14
C LEU A 163 -0.84 0.02 -15.53
N GLU A 164 -2.12 0.02 -15.93
CA GLU A 164 -2.86 1.22 -16.31
C GLU A 164 -3.59 1.85 -15.11
N ASP A 165 -3.59 1.21 -13.94
CA ASP A 165 -4.20 1.79 -12.75
C ASP A 165 -3.42 3.08 -12.39
N PRO A 166 -4.11 4.18 -12.07
CA PRO A 166 -3.45 5.39 -11.58
C PRO A 166 -2.82 5.13 -10.19
N ALA A 167 -1.98 6.07 -9.77
CA ALA A 167 -1.35 6.03 -8.46
C ALA A 167 -2.44 5.94 -7.36
N PRO A 168 -2.26 5.07 -6.35
CA PRO A 168 -3.35 4.69 -5.45
C PRO A 168 -3.81 5.81 -4.51
N THR A 169 -2.98 6.82 -4.28
CA THR A 169 -3.29 7.92 -3.36
C THR A 169 -3.82 9.11 -4.14
N THR A 170 -5.10 9.42 -3.91
CA THR A 170 -5.80 10.60 -4.43
C THR A 170 -6.26 11.46 -3.25
N TYR A 171 -6.20 12.79 -3.39
CA TYR A 171 -6.72 13.69 -2.36
C TYR A 171 -8.25 13.77 -2.45
N ASN A 172 -8.91 12.99 -1.60
CA ASN A 172 -10.37 12.89 -1.50
C ASN A 172 -10.81 12.85 -0.02
N SER A 173 -12.12 12.75 0.23
CA SER A 173 -12.67 12.71 1.59
C SER A 173 -12.14 11.55 2.43
N TRP A 174 -11.95 10.38 1.82
CA TRP A 174 -11.39 9.23 2.52
C TRP A 174 -9.97 9.49 3.03
N LEU A 175 -9.12 10.10 2.20
CA LEU A 175 -7.76 10.45 2.64
C LEU A 175 -7.82 11.52 3.73
N GLN A 176 -8.68 12.52 3.62
CA GLN A 176 -8.84 13.54 4.67
C GLN A 176 -9.21 12.91 6.03
N ASP A 177 -10.14 11.95 6.03
CA ASP A 177 -10.52 11.21 7.25
C ASP A 177 -9.35 10.40 7.81
N GLU A 178 -8.55 9.77 6.94
CA GLU A 178 -7.35 9.03 7.34
C GLU A 178 -6.29 9.95 7.97
N LEU A 179 -6.08 11.14 7.40
CA LEU A 179 -5.07 12.11 7.86
C LEU A 179 -5.46 12.83 9.16
N ALA A 180 -6.76 13.03 9.40
CA ALA A 180 -7.26 13.65 10.63
C ALA A 180 -6.84 12.87 11.89
N ASP A 181 -6.82 11.54 11.82
CA ASP A 181 -6.42 10.65 12.91
C ASP A 181 -4.91 10.70 13.20
N ILE A 182 -4.09 10.85 12.14
CA ILE A 182 -2.61 10.91 12.25
C ILE A 182 -2.15 12.13 13.05
N SER A 183 -2.81 13.27 12.84
CA SER A 183 -2.46 14.57 13.42
C SER A 183 -2.60 14.60 14.94
N VAL A 184 -3.51 13.80 15.48
CA VAL A 184 -3.74 13.70 16.92
C VAL A 184 -2.61 12.93 17.60
N THR A 185 -1.93 12.04 16.87
CA THR A 185 -1.09 10.99 17.47
C THR A 185 0.41 11.15 17.20
N ASN A 186 0.83 11.98 16.24
CA ASN A 186 2.23 11.99 15.78
C ASN A 186 2.82 13.40 15.64
N LYS A 187 4.14 13.51 15.86
CA LYS A 187 4.92 14.70 15.54
C LYS A 187 5.34 14.66 14.07
N LEU A 188 4.87 15.62 13.28
CA LEU A 188 5.08 15.64 11.83
C LEU A 188 6.35 16.41 11.43
N GLU A 189 7.18 15.76 10.62
CA GLU A 189 8.37 16.37 10.00
C GLU A 189 7.97 17.32 8.86
N PHE A 190 8.88 18.19 8.44
CA PHE A 190 8.69 18.94 7.19
C PHE A 190 8.89 18.02 5.99
N VAL A 191 8.12 18.24 4.94
CA VAL A 191 8.36 17.59 3.64
C VAL A 191 9.70 18.13 3.11
N PRO A 192 10.67 17.26 2.76
CA PRO A 192 11.94 17.73 2.24
C PRO A 192 11.75 18.40 0.87
N ASP A 193 12.62 19.36 0.55
CA ASP A 193 12.71 19.98 -0.77
C ASP A 193 14.05 19.63 -1.44
N PRO A 194 14.13 18.53 -2.22
CA PRO A 194 15.39 18.06 -2.77
C PRO A 194 16.01 19.04 -3.78
N ILE A 195 17.24 19.49 -3.50
CA ILE A 195 18.02 20.38 -4.38
C ILE A 195 18.28 19.68 -5.72
N ASP A 196 18.76 18.44 -5.67
CA ASP A 196 18.99 17.59 -6.85
C ASP A 196 17.72 16.78 -7.16
N SER A 197 16.77 17.42 -7.83
CA SER A 197 15.48 16.80 -8.14
C SER A 197 15.61 15.71 -9.22
N VAL A 198 15.04 14.54 -8.93
CA VAL A 198 14.84 13.46 -9.91
C VAL A 198 13.40 13.54 -10.41
N PHE A 199 13.23 13.47 -11.73
CA PHE A 199 11.93 13.52 -12.37
C PHE A 199 11.68 12.27 -13.19
N VAL A 200 10.43 11.83 -13.26
CA VAL A 200 9.98 10.74 -14.12
C VAL A 200 8.56 11.01 -14.62
N ARG A 201 8.28 10.72 -15.88
CA ARG A 201 6.93 10.87 -16.45
C ARG A 201 6.15 9.57 -16.36
N SER A 202 4.82 9.66 -16.33
CA SER A 202 3.94 8.50 -16.49
C SER A 202 4.37 7.63 -17.68
N ASN A 203 4.29 6.31 -17.52
CA ASN A 203 4.76 5.26 -18.42
C ASN A 203 6.28 5.09 -18.58
N GLU A 204 7.11 5.99 -18.05
CA GLU A 204 8.55 5.74 -17.93
C GLU A 204 8.83 4.76 -16.77
N ILE A 205 10.08 4.27 -16.67
CA ILE A 205 10.47 3.41 -15.56
C ILE A 205 10.86 4.26 -14.37
N THR A 206 10.15 4.09 -13.25
CA THR A 206 10.47 4.73 -11.98
C THR A 206 11.87 4.29 -11.54
N PRO A 207 12.84 5.21 -11.37
CA PRO A 207 14.23 4.82 -11.08
C PRO A 207 14.42 4.31 -9.65
N TYR A 208 13.61 4.80 -8.70
CA TYR A 208 13.77 4.50 -7.28
C TYR A 208 12.42 4.27 -6.59
N SER A 209 12.40 3.33 -5.64
CA SER A 209 11.27 3.23 -4.72
C SER A 209 11.30 4.39 -3.73
N GLY A 210 10.14 4.96 -3.41
CA GLY A 210 10.06 6.08 -2.49
C GLY A 210 8.82 6.93 -2.68
N ILE A 211 8.81 8.10 -2.07
CA ILE A 211 7.70 9.06 -2.14
C ILE A 211 7.97 10.05 -3.27
N TRP A 212 7.01 10.15 -4.18
CA TRP A 212 7.03 11.03 -5.33
C TRP A 212 5.84 11.97 -5.29
N GLU A 213 6.04 13.21 -5.71
CA GLU A 213 5.02 14.26 -5.74
C GLU A 213 4.76 14.73 -7.17
N PRO A 214 3.50 14.86 -7.58
CA PRO A 214 3.16 15.34 -8.91
C PRO A 214 3.36 16.85 -9.03
N ILE A 215 4.05 17.27 -10.08
CA ILE A 215 4.32 18.68 -10.37
C ILE A 215 3.79 19.09 -11.74
N ASP A 216 3.42 20.36 -11.88
CA ASP A 216 3.17 20.96 -13.17
C ASP A 216 4.48 21.01 -13.96
N ALA A 217 4.44 20.42 -15.16
CA ALA A 217 5.56 20.43 -16.08
C ALA A 217 5.01 20.58 -17.49
N GLU A 218 5.54 21.55 -18.24
CA GLU A 218 5.14 21.81 -19.62
C GLU A 218 5.13 20.50 -20.44
N PRO A 219 4.11 20.29 -21.29
CA PRO A 219 4.03 19.11 -22.13
C PRO A 219 5.25 19.04 -23.06
N MET A 220 5.71 17.81 -23.32
CA MET A 220 6.82 17.53 -24.22
C MET A 220 6.45 18.00 -25.63
N LYS A 221 7.06 19.08 -26.11
CA LYS A 221 6.89 19.51 -27.51
C LYS A 221 7.71 18.60 -28.41
N ILE A 222 7.06 17.59 -28.99
CA ILE A 222 7.65 16.79 -30.07
C ILE A 222 7.54 17.63 -31.36
N SER A 223 8.60 18.36 -31.69
CA SER A 223 8.71 19.02 -33.00
C SER A 223 9.19 18.01 -34.04
N LEU A 224 8.40 17.81 -35.10
CA LEU A 224 8.73 16.97 -36.26
C LEU A 224 10.03 17.39 -36.97
N LEU A 225 10.58 18.56 -36.66
CA LEU A 225 11.78 19.14 -37.28
C LEU A 225 13.07 18.93 -36.48
N THR A 226 13.02 18.33 -35.29
CA THR A 226 14.21 18.10 -34.45
C THR A 226 14.18 16.71 -33.83
N LEU A 227 14.96 15.78 -34.40
CA LEU A 227 15.26 14.44 -33.85
C LEU A 227 16.10 14.45 -32.55
N PHE A 228 16.30 15.62 -31.94
CA PHE A 228 16.94 15.78 -30.64
C PHE A 228 15.99 16.54 -29.70
N VAL A 229 15.07 15.82 -29.08
CA VAL A 229 14.27 16.38 -27.98
C VAL A 229 15.18 16.46 -26.76
N LYS A 230 15.65 17.67 -26.43
CA LYS A 230 16.12 17.93 -25.07
C LYS A 230 14.87 18.10 -24.21
N ASN A 231 14.58 17.11 -23.36
CA ASN A 231 13.59 17.26 -22.30
C ASN A 231 13.96 18.50 -21.49
N LYS A 232 13.10 19.52 -21.51
CA LYS A 232 13.26 20.68 -20.63
C LYS A 232 13.05 20.18 -19.21
N ILE A 233 14.13 20.13 -18.44
CA ILE A 233 14.09 19.73 -17.03
C ILE A 233 13.27 20.80 -16.29
N PRO A 234 12.20 20.43 -15.56
CA PRO A 234 11.42 21.37 -14.76
C PRO A 234 12.34 22.20 -13.85
N GLN A 235 12.04 23.48 -13.70
CA GLN A 235 12.81 24.41 -12.85
C GLN A 235 11.97 24.88 -11.68
N PRO A 236 12.55 25.12 -10.49
CA PRO A 236 11.83 25.68 -9.36
C PRO A 236 11.41 27.14 -9.62
N PRO A 237 10.38 27.66 -8.92
CA PRO A 237 9.54 26.93 -7.96
C PRO A 237 8.60 25.93 -8.67
N PHE A 238 8.41 24.77 -8.05
CA PHE A 238 7.53 23.73 -8.60
C PHE A 238 6.10 23.94 -8.15
N THR A 239 5.15 23.95 -9.09
CA THR A 239 3.72 23.95 -8.79
C THR A 239 3.26 22.52 -8.54
N ILE A 240 2.71 22.23 -7.37
CA ILE A 240 2.14 20.93 -7.04
C ILE A 240 0.75 20.83 -7.65
N ILE A 241 0.43 19.69 -8.27
CA ILE A 241 -0.83 19.48 -8.99
C ILE A 241 -1.59 18.24 -8.54
N GLY A 242 -1.20 17.63 -7.42
CA GLY A 242 -1.85 16.45 -6.87
C GLY A 242 -1.18 15.94 -5.60
N THR A 243 -1.40 14.66 -5.31
CA THR A 243 -1.02 14.03 -4.04
C THR A 243 0.25 13.20 -4.16
N MET A 244 1.09 13.26 -3.12
CA MET A 244 2.23 12.36 -2.98
C MET A 244 1.82 10.88 -2.99
N ASN A 245 2.64 10.05 -3.62
CA ASN A 245 2.44 8.60 -3.71
C ASN A 245 3.74 7.85 -3.46
N TYR A 246 3.65 6.64 -2.90
CA TYR A 246 4.79 5.72 -2.88
C TYR A 246 4.87 5.00 -4.23
N LEU A 247 5.94 5.23 -5.00
CA LEU A 247 6.16 4.55 -6.28
C LEU A 247 7.27 3.50 -6.15
N HIS A 248 7.25 2.52 -7.05
CA HIS A 248 8.16 1.37 -7.00
C HIS A 248 9.26 1.45 -8.05
N GLY A 249 10.52 1.34 -7.62
CA GLY A 249 11.67 1.26 -8.51
C GLY A 249 11.55 0.09 -9.50
N GLY A 250 11.89 0.35 -10.76
CA GLY A 250 11.81 -0.63 -11.85
C GLY A 250 10.40 -0.94 -12.32
N SER A 251 9.38 -0.24 -11.83
CA SER A 251 8.01 -0.33 -12.32
C SER A 251 7.69 0.84 -13.26
N LYS A 252 6.63 0.69 -14.07
CA LYS A 252 6.11 1.83 -14.82
C LYS A 252 5.57 2.88 -13.85
N THR A 253 5.94 4.13 -14.09
CA THR A 253 5.41 5.27 -13.35
C THR A 253 3.94 5.46 -13.72
N PRO A 254 3.01 5.52 -12.74
CA PRO A 254 1.58 5.60 -13.03
C PRO A 254 1.15 7.01 -13.46
N GLN A 255 -0.08 7.12 -13.95
CA GLN A 255 -0.81 8.37 -13.99
C GLN A 255 -1.19 8.80 -12.56
N MET A 256 -1.53 10.07 -12.35
CA MET A 256 -2.20 10.46 -11.10
C MET A 256 -3.70 10.60 -11.35
N THR A 257 -4.51 10.34 -10.33
CA THR A 257 -5.89 10.81 -10.30
C THR A 257 -5.93 12.14 -9.57
N VAL A 258 -6.61 13.13 -10.16
CA VAL A 258 -6.98 14.38 -9.49
C VAL A 258 -8.48 14.43 -9.29
N SER A 259 -8.91 15.00 -8.18
CA SER A 259 -10.34 15.19 -7.88
C SER A 259 -10.69 16.67 -7.93
N THR A 260 -11.83 16.98 -8.56
CA THR A 260 -12.54 18.26 -8.42
C THR A 260 -13.75 18.04 -7.51
N LYS A 261 -14.62 19.05 -7.37
CA LYS A 261 -15.89 18.87 -6.65
C LYS A 261 -16.85 17.90 -7.34
N ASP A 262 -16.74 17.76 -8.66
CA ASP A 262 -17.76 17.10 -9.48
C ASP A 262 -17.25 15.81 -10.13
N GLU A 263 -15.93 15.66 -10.31
CA GLU A 263 -15.35 14.52 -11.02
C GLU A 263 -13.95 14.13 -10.53
N SER A 264 -13.47 12.97 -10.98
CA SER A 264 -12.07 12.55 -10.84
C SER A 264 -11.51 12.17 -12.20
N ILE A 265 -10.30 12.63 -12.49
CA ILE A 265 -9.68 12.55 -13.82
C ILE A 265 -8.27 11.99 -13.67
N ASP A 266 -7.92 11.02 -14.51
CA ASP A 266 -6.57 10.48 -14.60
C ASP A 266 -5.74 11.30 -15.59
N LEU A 267 -4.56 11.71 -15.16
CA LEU A 267 -3.67 12.59 -15.91
C LEU A 267 -2.28 11.99 -16.05
N ASN A 268 -1.69 12.17 -17.24
CA ASN A 268 -0.25 11.95 -17.42
C ASN A 268 0.52 12.98 -16.59
N THR A 269 1.43 12.49 -15.76
CA THR A 269 2.02 13.26 -14.67
C THR A 269 3.53 13.31 -14.79
N MET A 270 4.11 14.45 -14.45
CA MET A 270 5.51 14.54 -14.08
C MET A 270 5.63 14.35 -12.58
N TRP A 271 6.33 13.30 -12.17
CA TRP A 271 6.59 12.99 -10.77
C TRP A 271 7.97 13.49 -10.39
N ARG A 272 8.07 14.20 -9.27
CA ARG A 272 9.31 14.61 -8.62
C ARG A 272 9.57 13.72 -7.42
N LEU A 273 10.77 13.14 -7.33
CA LEU A 273 11.17 12.36 -6.15
C LEU A 273 11.32 13.31 -4.96
N ILE A 274 10.56 13.07 -3.90
CA ILE A 274 10.65 13.81 -2.64
C ILE A 274 11.55 13.07 -1.66
N TRP A 275 11.43 11.75 -1.61
CA TRP A 275 12.21 10.93 -0.69
C TRP A 275 12.45 9.54 -1.27
N ARG A 276 13.72 9.13 -1.31
CA ARG A 276 14.12 7.78 -1.72
C ARG A 276 14.08 6.84 -0.52
N ASP A 277 13.43 5.68 -0.66
CA ASP A 277 13.34 4.70 0.40
C ASP A 277 14.57 3.77 0.43
N ASP A 278 15.67 4.28 0.95
CA ASP A 278 16.92 3.52 1.15
C ASP A 278 16.99 2.79 2.50
N ARG A 279 15.91 2.84 3.30
CA ARG A 279 15.90 2.25 4.64
C ARG A 279 16.32 0.78 4.59
N TYR A 280 17.00 0.36 5.65
CA TYR A 280 17.47 -1.01 5.91
C TYR A 280 18.57 -1.52 4.96
N GLY A 281 19.04 -0.71 4.01
CA GLY A 281 20.19 -1.07 3.16
C GLY A 281 21.50 -1.22 3.94
N ASP A 282 21.61 -0.54 5.10
CA ASP A 282 22.71 -0.64 6.05
C ASP A 282 22.47 -1.67 7.17
N GLY A 283 21.34 -2.39 7.12
CA GLY A 283 20.94 -3.36 8.14
C GLY A 283 20.34 -2.76 9.41
N THR A 284 20.06 -1.44 9.45
CA THR A 284 19.48 -0.77 10.61
C THR A 284 18.03 -0.35 10.40
N VAL A 285 17.24 -0.36 11.48
CA VAL A 285 15.88 0.22 11.49
C VAL A 285 15.98 1.66 11.97
N PRO A 286 15.51 2.65 11.20
CA PRO A 286 15.54 4.05 11.60
C PRO A 286 14.84 4.28 12.95
N GLN A 287 15.44 5.12 13.79
CA GLN A 287 14.88 5.43 15.12
C GLN A 287 13.47 6.03 15.05
N GLU A 288 13.16 6.78 13.99
CA GLU A 288 11.83 7.36 13.74
C GLU A 288 10.70 6.32 13.79
N GLU A 289 10.95 5.06 13.42
CA GLU A 289 9.89 4.05 13.40
C GLU A 289 9.39 3.68 14.80
N GLN A 290 10.20 3.93 15.84
CA GLN A 290 9.80 3.71 17.23
C GLN A 290 8.66 4.66 17.65
N SER A 291 8.50 5.77 16.94
CA SER A 291 7.45 6.76 17.19
C SER A 291 6.14 6.48 16.45
N TYR A 292 6.13 5.50 15.53
CA TYR A 292 4.96 5.21 14.73
C TYR A 292 3.85 4.59 15.57
N SER A 293 2.71 5.26 15.60
CA SER A 293 1.49 4.78 16.23
C SER A 293 0.54 4.18 15.19
N PHE A 294 -0.01 3.00 15.47
CA PHE A 294 -0.93 2.27 14.58
C PHE A 294 -2.32 2.20 15.20
N LYS A 295 -3.36 2.09 14.34
CA LYS A 295 -4.74 1.93 14.80
C LYS A 295 -4.89 0.64 15.61
N SER A 296 -5.67 0.70 16.69
CA SER A 296 -6.02 -0.50 17.47
C SER A 296 -6.84 -1.47 16.62
N THR A 297 -6.55 -2.76 16.74
CA THR A 297 -7.13 -3.88 15.96
C THR A 297 -7.59 -5.00 16.86
#